data_AF-A0A946SL18-F1
#
_entry.id   AF-A0A946SL18-F1
#
_cell.length_a   1.000
_cell.length_b   1.000
_cell.length_c   1.000
_cell.angle_alpha   90.00
_cell.angle_beta   90.00
_cell.angle_gamma   90.00
#
_symmetry.space_group_name_H-M   'P 1'
#
loop_
_entity.id
_entity.type
_entity.pdbx_description
1 polymer ?
#
loop_
_entity_poly.entity_id
_entity_poly.type
_entity_poly.pdbx_seq_one_letter_code
_entity_poly.pdbx_strand_id
1 'polypeptide(L)'
;MLTDLPFGLAGSVFRSPMPFGPYDPDGSLLDLYQQHDISAVALLASDDECERKAGRNLRLLYSARGLAVTHVPIEDYGVPCTEDLRVAVPAILSHARGGGISSSTAPRA
;
A
#
# COMPACT_ATOMS: atom_id res chain seq x y z
N MET A 1 0.55 5.58 12.71
CA MET A 1 1.83 6.25 12.37
C MET A 1 2.34 5.70 11.05
N LEU A 2 2.77 6.59 10.15
CA LEU A 2 3.49 6.26 8.92
C LEU A 2 5.00 6.44 9.17
N THR A 3 5.82 5.45 8.83
CA THR A 3 7.27 5.47 9.13
C THR A 3 8.07 5.28 7.86
N ASP A 4 8.98 6.21 7.57
CA ASP A 4 9.90 6.12 6.43
C ASP A 4 10.88 4.95 6.59
N LEU A 5 11.13 4.25 5.49
CA LEU A 5 12.12 3.19 5.36
C LEU A 5 13.21 3.69 4.38
N PRO A 6 14.40 4.07 4.88
CA PRO A 6 15.38 4.82 4.10
C PRO A 6 16.16 3.89 3.15
N PHE A 7 15.53 3.49 2.05
CA PHE A 7 16.15 2.65 1.02
C PHE A 7 17.04 3.41 0.03
N GLY A 8 17.09 4.75 0.10
CA GLY A 8 17.90 5.57 -0.81
C GLY A 8 17.45 5.51 -2.28
N LEU A 9 16.15 5.30 -2.51
CA LEU A 9 15.54 5.29 -3.84
C LEU A 9 15.02 6.69 -4.19
N ALA A 10 14.69 6.91 -5.47
CA ALA A 10 14.13 8.19 -5.93
C ALA A 10 12.78 8.49 -5.26
N GLY A 11 11.94 7.48 -5.07
CA GLY A 11 10.72 7.55 -4.27
C GLY A 11 10.91 7.05 -2.84
N SER A 12 10.08 7.55 -1.92
CA SER A 12 10.05 7.12 -0.52
C SER A 12 9.25 5.83 -0.34
N VAL A 13 9.66 5.00 0.62
CA VAL A 13 8.93 3.80 1.01
C VAL A 13 8.58 3.93 2.47
N PHE A 14 7.32 3.70 2.81
CA PHE A 14 6.83 3.80 4.17
C PHE A 14 6.26 2.47 4.64
N ARG A 15 6.26 2.27 5.95
CA ARG A 15 5.44 1.25 6.62
C ARG A 15 4.39 1.90 7.51
N SER A 16 3.26 1.24 7.64
CA SER A 16 2.13 1.65 8.50
C SER A 16 1.39 0.41 9.00
N PRO A 17 0.63 0.52 10.12
CA PRO A 17 -0.38 -0.47 10.44
C PRO A 17 -1.57 -0.39 9.48
N MET A 18 -2.48 -1.36 9.58
CA MET A 18 -3.72 -1.39 8.81
C MET A 18 -4.63 -0.19 9.17
N PRO A 19 -5.02 0.68 8.22
CA PRO A 19 -6.03 1.70 8.45
C PRO A 19 -7.39 1.09 8.81
N PHE A 20 -8.12 1.74 9.71
CA PHE A 20 -9.37 1.24 10.34
C PHE A 20 -9.18 -0.03 11.19
N GLY A 21 -7.95 -0.53 11.32
CA GLY A 21 -7.62 -1.68 12.16
C GLY A 21 -7.45 -1.31 13.64
N PRO A 22 -7.06 -2.28 14.48
CA PRO A 22 -6.90 -2.09 15.93
C PRO A 22 -5.93 -0.96 16.34
N TYR A 23 -5.01 -0.58 15.45
CA TYR A 23 -3.99 0.44 15.69
C TYR A 23 -4.24 1.77 14.96
N ASP A 24 -5.34 1.88 14.19
CA ASP A 24 -5.82 3.12 13.57
C ASP A 24 -7.34 3.06 13.37
N PRO A 25 -8.16 3.03 14.44
CA PRO A 25 -9.60 2.80 14.33
C PRO A 25 -10.33 3.85 13.47
N ASP A 26 -9.86 5.09 13.50
CA ASP A 26 -10.46 6.21 12.76
C ASP A 26 -10.01 6.26 11.29
N GLY A 27 -9.02 5.45 10.89
CA GLY A 27 -8.47 5.46 9.54
C GLY A 27 -7.64 6.70 9.19
N SER A 28 -7.12 7.39 10.21
CA SER A 28 -6.32 8.62 10.08
C SER A 28 -5.06 8.44 9.22
N LEU A 29 -4.59 7.21 9.06
CA LEU A 29 -3.48 6.89 8.15
C LEU A 29 -3.78 7.24 6.69
N LEU A 30 -5.04 7.21 6.26
CA LEU A 30 -5.37 7.58 4.89
C LEU A 30 -5.08 9.05 4.60
N ASP A 31 -5.25 9.92 5.58
CA ASP A 31 -4.89 11.34 5.45
C ASP A 31 -3.38 11.50 5.34
N LEU A 32 -2.62 10.69 6.09
CA LEU A 32 -1.16 10.64 5.95
C LEU A 32 -0.73 10.12 4.57
N TYR A 33 -1.46 9.15 4.00
CA TYR A 33 -1.15 8.66 2.65
C TYR A 33 -1.28 9.78 1.63
N GLN A 34 -2.32 10.62 1.77
CA GLN A 34 -2.51 11.78 0.91
C GLN A 34 -1.44 12.85 1.14
N GLN A 35 -1.10 13.16 2.40
CA GLN A 35 -0.07 14.15 2.73
C GLN A 35 1.33 13.77 2.24
N HIS A 36 1.61 12.48 2.13
CA HIS A 36 2.88 11.94 1.65
C HIS A 36 2.86 11.55 0.16
N ASP A 37 1.80 11.93 -0.57
CA ASP A 37 1.63 11.61 -2.00
C ASP A 37 1.85 10.12 -2.32
N ILE A 38 1.35 9.25 -1.44
CA ILE A 38 1.44 7.80 -1.63
C ILE A 38 0.67 7.44 -2.90
N SER A 39 1.37 6.86 -3.87
CA SER A 39 0.82 6.45 -5.17
C SER A 39 0.64 4.94 -5.30
N ALA A 40 1.26 4.15 -4.40
CA ALA A 40 1.17 2.70 -4.40
C ALA A 40 1.15 2.12 -2.98
N VAL A 41 0.44 1.00 -2.81
CA VAL A 41 0.34 0.26 -1.54
C VAL A 41 0.66 -1.21 -1.78
N ALA A 42 1.61 -1.74 -1.01
CA ALA A 42 1.77 -3.17 -0.83
C ALA A 42 0.82 -3.64 0.27
N LEU A 43 -0.28 -4.32 -0.10
CA LEU A 43 -1.26 -4.82 0.86
C LEU A 43 -0.89 -6.26 1.24
N LEU A 44 -0.42 -6.43 2.48
CA LEU A 44 0.02 -7.73 3.00
C LEU A 44 -1.08 -8.51 3.73
N ALA A 45 -2.20 -7.86 4.05
CA ALA A 45 -3.37 -8.51 4.65
C ALA A 45 -4.27 -9.12 3.56
N SER A 46 -4.92 -10.25 3.87
CA SER A 46 -5.96 -10.80 2.99
C SER A 46 -7.21 -9.90 2.97
N ASP A 47 -8.06 -10.06 1.95
CA ASP A 47 -9.35 -9.35 1.92
C ASP A 47 -10.19 -9.71 3.16
N ASP A 48 -10.25 -10.99 3.53
CA ASP A 48 -10.95 -11.48 4.73
C ASP A 48 -10.40 -10.87 6.02
N GLU A 49 -9.08 -10.72 6.13
CA GLU A 49 -8.46 -10.07 7.28
C GLU A 49 -8.81 -8.58 7.33
N CYS A 50 -8.82 -7.89 6.18
CA CYS A 50 -9.25 -6.50 6.09
C CYS A 50 -10.73 -6.36 6.50
N GLU A 51 -11.61 -7.23 6.03
CA GLU A 51 -13.02 -7.22 6.41
C GLU A 51 -13.19 -7.44 7.92
N ARG A 52 -12.47 -8.41 8.49
CA ARG A 52 -12.54 -8.72 9.92
C ARG A 52 -11.94 -7.64 10.82
N LYS A 53 -10.76 -7.11 10.48
CA LYS A 53 -10.00 -6.20 11.34
C LYS A 53 -10.31 -4.72 11.07
N ALA A 54 -10.56 -4.35 9.82
CA ALA A 54 -10.84 -2.97 9.40
C ALA A 54 -12.32 -2.73 9.06
N GLY A 55 -13.16 -3.77 9.05
CA GLY A 55 -14.59 -3.64 8.76
C GLY A 55 -14.89 -3.29 7.29
N ARG A 56 -13.91 -3.47 6.38
CA ARG A 56 -14.05 -3.14 4.95
C ARG A 56 -12.98 -3.78 4.09
N ASN A 57 -13.28 -3.89 2.79
CA ASN A 57 -12.31 -4.27 1.80
C ASN A 57 -11.34 -3.11 1.49
N LEU A 58 -10.13 -3.17 2.05
CA LEU A 58 -9.11 -2.13 1.86
C LEU A 58 -8.54 -2.10 0.43
N ARG A 59 -8.47 -3.25 -0.24
CA ARG A 59 -7.99 -3.32 -1.63
C ARG A 59 -8.87 -2.49 -2.56
N LEU A 60 -10.20 -2.68 -2.50
CA LEU A 60 -11.16 -1.89 -3.25
C LEU A 60 -11.10 -0.41 -2.86
N LEU A 61 -10.95 -0.12 -1.57
CA LEU A 61 -10.83 1.24 -1.04
C LEU A 61 -9.62 2.00 -1.62
N TYR A 62 -8.48 1.33 -1.74
CA TYR A 62 -7.25 1.89 -2.31
C TYR A 62 -7.36 2.06 -3.82
N SER A 63 -7.86 1.05 -4.54
CA SER A 63 -8.08 1.16 -5.98
C SER A 63 -9.07 2.26 -6.35
N ALA A 64 -10.15 2.44 -5.58
CA ALA A 64 -11.10 3.53 -5.77
C ALA A 64 -10.49 4.93 -5.54
N ARG A 65 -9.41 5.01 -4.76
CA ARG A 65 -8.60 6.23 -4.56
C ARG A 65 -7.49 6.41 -5.60
N GLY A 66 -7.39 5.52 -6.59
CA GLY A 66 -6.36 5.58 -7.63
C GLY A 66 -4.98 5.10 -7.19
N LEU A 67 -4.88 4.42 -6.05
CA LEU A 67 -3.63 3.83 -5.59
C LEU A 67 -3.35 2.54 -6.36
N ALA A 68 -2.11 2.36 -6.83
CA ALA A 68 -1.66 1.08 -7.35
C ALA A 68 -1.55 0.07 -6.19
N VAL A 69 -2.27 -1.05 -6.26
CA VAL A 69 -2.28 -2.05 -5.17
C VAL A 69 -1.53 -3.29 -5.60
N THR A 70 -0.41 -3.57 -4.92
CA THR A 70 0.28 -4.87 -4.99
C THR A 70 -0.23 -5.73 -3.84
N HIS A 71 -1.13 -6.67 -4.14
CA HIS A 71 -1.75 -7.54 -3.13
C HIS A 71 -0.95 -8.83 -2.97
N VAL A 72 -0.36 -9.01 -1.79
CA VAL A 72 0.48 -10.18 -1.45
C VAL A 72 0.10 -10.63 -0.06
N PRO A 73 -1.04 -11.32 0.11
CA PRO A 73 -1.53 -11.70 1.43
C PRO A 73 -0.54 -12.65 2.11
N ILE A 74 -0.17 -12.32 3.35
CA ILE A 74 0.68 -13.14 4.21
C ILE A 74 -0.14 -13.43 5.46
N GLU A 75 -0.40 -14.71 5.72
CA GLU A 75 -1.14 -15.12 6.92
C GLU A 75 -0.40 -14.66 8.20
N ASP A 76 -1.17 -14.27 9.22
CA ASP A 76 -0.62 -13.95 10.55
C ASP A 76 0.25 -15.13 11.05
N TYR A 77 1.51 -14.86 11.39
CA TYR A 77 2.52 -15.87 11.79
C TYR A 77 2.90 -16.89 10.70
N GLY A 78 2.47 -16.69 9.46
CA GLY A 78 2.82 -17.51 8.32
C GLY A 78 4.15 -17.12 7.67
N VAL A 79 4.54 -17.90 6.67
CA VAL A 79 5.68 -17.61 5.79
C VAL A 79 5.11 -17.21 4.42
N PRO A 80 5.54 -16.07 3.84
CA PRO A 80 5.07 -15.66 2.53
C PRO A 80 5.45 -16.67 1.44
N CYS A 81 4.60 -16.80 0.42
CA CYS A 81 4.93 -17.56 -0.77
C CYS A 81 6.11 -16.90 -1.50
N THR A 82 7.19 -17.67 -1.72
CA THR A 82 8.41 -17.18 -2.38
C THR A 82 8.14 -16.66 -3.79
N GLU A 83 7.26 -17.32 -4.56
CA GLU A 83 6.97 -16.89 -5.93
C GLU A 83 6.19 -15.57 -5.96
N ASP A 84 5.26 -15.36 -5.03
CA ASP A 84 4.52 -14.10 -4.94
C ASP A 84 5.47 -12.94 -4.60
N LEU A 85 6.42 -13.16 -3.69
CA LEU A 85 7.46 -12.17 -3.37
C LEU A 85 8.39 -11.89 -4.55
N ARG A 86 8.77 -12.93 -5.32
CA ARG A 86 9.60 -12.78 -6.52
C ARG A 86 8.96 -11.90 -7.58
N VAL A 87 7.63 -11.86 -7.64
CA VAL A 87 6.90 -10.97 -8.55
C VAL A 87 6.69 -9.59 -7.93
N ALA A 88 6.26 -9.53 -6.67
CA ALA A 88 5.84 -8.29 -6.02
C ALA A 88 7.02 -7.35 -5.70
N VAL A 89 8.13 -7.88 -5.20
CA VAL A 89 9.28 -7.06 -4.79
C VAL A 89 9.86 -6.28 -5.97
N PRO A 90 10.14 -6.89 -7.15
CA PRO A 90 10.58 -6.14 -8.32
C PRO A 90 9.58 -5.07 -8.78
N ALA A 91 8.27 -5.34 -8.72
CA ALA A 91 7.24 -4.37 -9.10
C ALA A 91 7.26 -3.14 -8.18
N ILE A 92 7.31 -3.37 -6.86
CA ILE A 92 7.41 -2.29 -5.85
C ILE A 92 8.70 -1.49 -6.04
N LEU A 93 9.84 -2.17 -6.22
CA LEU A 93 11.12 -1.50 -6.45
C LEU A 93 11.14 -0.69 -7.73
N SER A 94 10.50 -1.18 -8.80
CA SER A 94 10.39 -0.43 -10.06
C SER A 94 9.59 0.86 -9.87
N HIS A 95 8.49 0.81 -9.12
CA HIS A 95 7.70 1.98 -8.78
C HIS A 95 8.49 3.00 -7.95
N ALA A 96 9.18 2.53 -6.91
CA ALA A 96 9.99 3.37 -6.04
C ALA A 96 11.22 3.97 -6.76
N ARG A 97 11.84 3.24 -7.69
CA ARG A 97 12.93 3.76 -8.54
C ARG A 97 12.45 4.79 -9.56
N GLY A 98 11.24 4.65 -10.06
CA GLY A 98 10.62 5.60 -10.99
C GLY A 98 10.16 6.91 -10.35
N GLY A 99 10.26 7.06 -9.02
CA GLY A 99 9.84 8.26 -8.30
C GLY A 99 8.34 8.38 -8.09
N GLY A 100 7.56 7.31 -8.27
CA GLY A 100 6.10 7.33 -8.15
C GLY A 100 5.45 8.13 -9.28
N ILE A 101 5.38 7.55 -10.48
CA ILE A 101 4.74 8.21 -11.62
C ILE A 101 3.22 8.11 -11.44
N SER A 102 2.58 9.15 -10.92
CA SER A 102 1.13 9.33 -11.03
C SER A 102 0.80 9.61 -12.49
N SER A 103 0.34 8.61 -13.24
CA SER A 103 -0.21 8.81 -14.58
C SER A 103 -1.57 9.53 -14.51
N SER A 104 -1.54 10.84 -14.28
CA SER A 104 -2.63 11.74 -14.65
C SER A 104 -2.13 12.62 -15.79
N THR A 105 -2.34 12.15 -17.02
CA THR A 105 -2.21 12.97 -18.23
C THR A 105 -3.56 12.97 -18.92
N ALA A 106 -4.52 13.72 -18.36
CA ALA A 106 -5.69 14.15 -19.10
C ALA A 106 -5.38 15.50 -19.74
N PRO A 107 -5.50 15.67 -21.07
CA PRO A 107 -5.33 16.97 -21.70
C PRO A 107 -6.50 17.87 -21.28
N ARG A 108 -6.18 19.05 -20.74
CA ARG A 108 -7.19 20.12 -20.58
C ARG A 108 -7.58 20.58 -21.97
N ALA A 109 -8.82 20.27 -22.36
CA ALA A 109 -9.53 20.96 -23.43
C ALA A 109 -10.03 22.32 -22.94
#